data_AF-A0A3B8Y181-F1
#
_entry.id   AF-A0A3B8Y181-F1
#
_cell.length_a   1.000
_cell.length_b   1.000
_cell.length_c   1.000
_cell.angle_alpha   90.00
_cell.angle_beta   90.00
_cell.angle_gamma   90.00
#
_symmetry.space_group_name_H-M   'P 1'
#
loop_
_entity.id
_entity.type
_entity.pdbx_description
1 polymer ?
#
loop_
_entity_poly.entity_id
_entity_poly.type
_entity_poly.pdbx_seq_one_letter_code
_entity_poly.pdbx_strand_id
1 'polypeptide(L)' 'CQQLETKLEDRGLGDRVEIKLTGCLKQCKKGPNVVVLPDKTRYSQVSPYQVDKLLEKHFRR' A
#
# COMPACT_ATOMS: atom_id res chain seq x y z
N CYS A 1 2.96 -0.18 9.74
CA CYS A 1 1.96 0.41 8.81
C CYS A 1 1.86 1.92 8.92
N GLN A 2 2.32 2.53 10.02
CA GLN A 2 2.21 3.96 10.30
C GLN A 2 2.62 4.91 9.16
N GLN A 3 3.74 4.68 8.47
CA GLN A 3 4.12 5.54 7.33
C GLN A 3 3.13 5.48 6.16
N LEU A 4 2.49 4.33 5.92
CA LEU A 4 1.48 4.19 4.87
C LEU A 4 0.21 4.97 5.26
N GLU A 5 -0.20 4.87 6.52
CA GLU A 5 -1.35 5.58 7.10
C GLU A 5 -1.14 7.10 7.04
N THR A 6 -0.03 7.62 7.56
CA THR A 6 0.30 9.05 7.51
C THR A 6 0.30 9.58 6.07
N LYS A 7 0.90 8.83 5.13
CA LYS A 7 0.94 9.25 3.72
C LYS A 7 -0.41 9.20 3.00
N LEU A 8 -1.37 8.43 3.51
CA LEU A 8 -2.75 8.46 3.04
C LEU A 8 -3.51 9.64 3.63
N GLU A 9 -3.33 9.91 4.93
CA GLU A 9 -3.91 11.07 5.62
C GLU A 9 -3.44 12.40 5.02
N ASP A 10 -2.12 12.55 4.81
CA ASP A 10 -1.49 13.73 4.18
C ASP A 10 -2.09 14.05 2.80
N ARG A 11 -2.62 13.03 2.12
CA ARG A 11 -3.23 13.14 0.78
C ARG A 11 -4.76 13.23 0.81
N GLY A 12 -5.38 13.26 1.99
CA GLY A 12 -6.84 13.22 2.13
C GLY A 12 -7.45 11.90 1.62
N LEU A 13 -6.67 10.83 1.58
CA LEU A 13 -7.09 9.51 1.13
C LEU A 13 -7.46 8.57 2.29
N GLY A 14 -7.27 8.99 3.54
CA GLY A 14 -7.57 8.19 4.74
C GLY A 14 -9.01 7.64 4.75
N ASP A 15 -9.99 8.44 4.30
CA ASP A 15 -11.39 8.02 4.23
C ASP A 15 -11.74 7.16 3.00
N ARG A 16 -10.85 7.14 2.01
CA ARG A 16 -11.09 6.46 0.71
C ARG A 16 -10.31 5.15 0.58
N VAL A 17 -9.23 5.00 1.35
CA VAL A 17 -8.31 3.88 1.27
C VAL A 17 -8.15 3.25 2.64
N GLU A 18 -8.62 2.02 2.77
CA GLU A 18 -8.51 1.26 4.01
C GLU A 18 -7.28 0.34 3.98
N ILE A 19 -6.44 0.42 5.01
CA ILE A 19 -5.31 -0.51 5.18
C ILE A 19 -5.77 -1.72 5.98
N LYS A 20 -5.82 -2.89 5.33
CA LYS A 20 -6.10 -4.17 6.00
C LYS A 20 -4.84 -4.98 6.18
N LEU A 21 -4.57 -5.37 7.42
CA LEU A 21 -3.59 -6.41 7.70
C LEU A 21 -4.14 -7.74 7.17
N THR A 22 -3.30 -8.48 6.46
CA THR A 22 -3.66 -9.79 5.90
C THR A 22 -2.74 -10.86 6.46
N GLY A 23 -3.19 -12.11 6.40
CA GLY A 23 -2.36 -13.26 6.75
C GLY A 23 -1.22 -13.52 5.76
N CYS A 24 -0.59 -14.68 5.89
CA CYS A 24 0.54 -15.05 5.04
C CYS A 24 0.16 -15.08 3.54
N LEU A 25 0.88 -14.29 2.72
CA LEU A 25 0.74 -14.29 1.27
C LEU A 25 1.62 -15.35 0.56
N LYS A 26 2.18 -16.31 1.31
CA LYS A 26 3.15 -17.33 0.84
C LYS A 26 4.38 -16.75 0.13
N GLN A 27 4.70 -15.48 0.41
CA GLN A 27 5.80 -14.72 -0.22
C GLN A 27 6.74 -14.13 0.85
N CYS A 28 7.04 -14.90 1.90
CA CYS A 28 7.83 -14.43 3.04
C CYS A 28 9.20 -13.88 2.63
N LYS A 29 9.88 -14.54 1.67
CA LYS A 29 11.20 -14.11 1.14
C LYS A 29 11.17 -12.78 0.38
N LYS A 30 9.97 -12.31 0.00
CA LYS A 30 9.76 -11.06 -0.74
C LYS A 30 8.94 -10.04 0.08
N GLY A 31 8.85 -10.24 1.39
CA GLY A 31 8.23 -9.26 2.29
C GLY A 31 9.05 -7.96 2.36
N PRO A 32 8.42 -6.82 2.69
CA PRO A 32 6.99 -6.59 2.90
C PRO A 32 6.18 -6.68 1.61
N ASN A 33 4.99 -7.30 1.67
CA ASN A 33 4.11 -7.46 0.51
C ASN A 33 2.84 -6.62 0.69
N VAL A 34 2.41 -5.92 -0.35
CA VAL A 34 1.20 -5.09 -0.37
C VAL A 34 0.36 -5.48 -1.58
N VAL A 35 -0.96 -5.56 -1.40
CA VAL A 35 -1.91 -5.81 -2.48
C VAL A 35 -2.87 -4.63 -2.56
N VAL A 36 -2.95 -4.02 -3.73
CA VAL A 36 -3.88 -2.92 -4.01
C VAL A 36 -5.13 -3.49 -4.66
N LEU A 37 -6.29 -3.16 -4.10
CA LEU A 37 -7.60 -3.53 -4.63
C LEU A 37 -8.32 -2.26 -5.13
N PRO A 38 -9.21 -2.36 -6.14
CA PRO A 38 -9.71 -3.58 -6.78
C PRO A 38 -8.79 -4.19 -7.84
N ASP A 39 -7.72 -3.49 -8.24
CA ASP A 39 -6.84 -3.87 -9.36
C ASP A 39 -6.05 -5.17 -9.13
N LYS A 40 -6.09 -5.73 -7.92
CA LYS A 40 -5.34 -6.93 -7.48
C LYS A 40 -3.84 -6.82 -7.78
N THR A 41 -3.32 -5.59 -7.87
CA THR A 41 -1.91 -5.35 -8.14
C THR A 41 -1.10 -5.72 -6.91
N ARG A 42 -0.09 -6.57 -7.08
CA ARG A 42 0.78 -7.04 -6.00
C ARG A 42 2.12 -6.34 -6.05
N TYR A 43 2.55 -5.84 -4.91
CA TYR A 43 3.88 -5.29 -4.68
C TYR A 43 4.59 -6.14 -3.64
N SER A 44 5.87 -6.38 -3.90
CA SER A 44 6.76 -7.12 -3.02
C SER A 44 7.98 -6.26 -2.70
N GLN A 45 8.59 -6.51 -1.55
CA GLN A 45 9.71 -5.73 -1.01
C GLN A 45 9.40 -4.22 -0.98
N VAL A 46 8.16 -3.88 -0.60
CA VAL A 46 7.72 -2.49 -0.58
C VAL A 46 8.53 -1.72 0.45
N SER A 47 9.24 -0.71 -0.04
CA SER A 47 9.93 0.26 0.80
C SER A 47 8.98 1.41 1.17
N PRO A 48 9.11 2.00 2.37
CA PRO A 48 8.37 3.21 2.73
C PRO A 48 8.50 4.35 1.71
N TYR A 49 9.65 4.50 1.07
CA TYR A 49 9.88 5.54 0.06
C TYR A 49 9.11 5.31 -1.24
N GLN A 50 8.65 4.08 -1.50
CA GLN A 50 7.88 3.72 -2.70
C GLN A 50 6.37 3.92 -2.50
N VAL A 51 5.93 4.17 -1.28
CA VAL A 51 4.51 4.42 -0.96
C VAL A 51 3.97 5.58 -1.78
N ASP A 52 4.70 6.69 -1.84
CA ASP A 52 4.27 7.89 -2.57
C ASP A 52 4.01 7.58 -4.06
N LYS A 53 4.94 6.88 -4.70
CA LYS A 53 4.81 6.44 -6.11
C LYS A 53 3.66 5.45 -6.31
N LEU A 54 3.43 4.56 -5.35
CA LEU A 54 2.34 3.59 -5.40
C LEU A 54 0.99 4.32 -5.36
N LEU A 55 0.85 5.28 -4.45
CA LEU A 55 -0.37 6.06 -4.33
C LEU A 55 -0.62 6.92 -5.56
N GLU A 56 0.40 7.59 -6.10
CA GLU A 56 0.30 8.35 -7.35
C GLU A 56 -0.11 7.47 -8.54
N LYS A 57 0.36 6.23 -8.61
CA LYS A 57 0.03 5.33 -9.72
C LYS A 57 -1.45 4.90 -9.70
N HIS A 58 -2.02 4.66 -8.52
CA HIS A 58 -3.36 4.10 -8.38
C HIS A 58 -4.45 5.15 -8.13
N PHE A 59 -4.10 6.26 -7.49
CA PHE A 59 -5.05 7.28 -7.05
C PHE A 59 -4.86 8.63 -7.76
N ARG A 60 -4.25 8.62 -8.95
CA ARG A 60 -4.11 9.82 -9.81
C ARG A 60 -5.50 10.37 -10.16
N ARG A 61 -5.90 11.45 -9.49
CA ARG A 61 -7.09 12.24 -9.79
C ARG A 61 -6.89 13.69 -9.37
#